data_AF-A0A6M4GSU8-F1
#
_entry.id   AF-A0A6M4GSU8-F1
#
_cell.length_a   1.000
_cell.length_b   1.000
_cell.length_c   1.000
_cell.angle_alpha   90.00
_cell.angle_beta   90.00
_cell.angle_gamma   90.00
#
_symmetry.space_group_name_H-M   'P 1'
#
loop_
_entity.id
_entity.type
_entity.pdbx_description
1 polymer ?
#
loop_
_entity_poly.entity_id
_entity_poly.type
_entity_poly.pdbx_seq_one_letter_code
_entity_poly.pdbx_strand_id
1 'polypeptide(L)'
;MGLLDDLKKQADALKAQDTDRTESLRANAVAVDLALRRNFLYLNDLGKQLNVVQMPCPFTYKIPTLADITGLVVKDFHCDFRSKHFIDKDYYGEVHVGYRVWSDKVLTVKKGPDEMEKFRDFLWSNNIEHKGEQFRDQRKVITHEIFKVVCDFRVQGKIEGDHETGKIKIVTKNVAAFEVDLFNLTAQEFVEGAVEEFAKFFIGRPTVFPEMVKKSVLNVRPAAPPPKPKPQVQVPYTPPHARGPAAAPPPPPPEEKKGLFGSLKSLIKKDDD
;
A
#
# COMPACT_ATOMS: atom_id res chain seq x y z
N MET A 1 -26.53 48.64 8.88
CA MET A 1 -26.62 47.28 9.46
C MET A 1 -25.66 47.22 10.64
N GLY A 2 -26.06 46.63 11.77
CA GLY A 2 -25.32 46.71 13.04
C GLY A 2 -24.53 45.45 13.35
N LEU A 3 -23.40 45.61 14.04
CA LEU A 3 -22.48 44.54 14.47
C LEU A 3 -23.17 43.33 15.12
N LEU A 4 -24.27 43.54 15.84
CA LEU A 4 -25.05 42.48 16.48
C LEU A 4 -25.79 41.58 15.46
N ASP A 5 -26.26 42.14 14.34
CA ASP A 5 -26.93 41.36 13.29
C ASP A 5 -25.91 40.51 12.52
N ASP A 6 -24.71 41.06 12.27
CA ASP A 6 -23.60 40.32 11.65
C ASP A 6 -23.07 39.21 12.57
N LEU A 7 -22.94 39.48 13.87
CA LEU A 7 -22.57 38.46 14.87
C LEU A 7 -23.61 37.36 15.00
N LYS A 8 -24.91 37.68 14.93
CA LYS A 8 -25.98 36.67 14.93
C LYS A 8 -25.91 35.77 13.70
N LYS A 9 -25.75 36.35 12.50
CA LYS A 9 -25.57 35.58 11.26
C LYS A 9 -24.33 34.69 11.30
N GLN A 10 -23.21 35.19 11.82
CA GLN A 10 -22.00 34.38 12.00
C GLN A 10 -22.21 33.25 13.02
N ALA A 11 -22.89 33.51 14.13
CA ALA A 11 -23.19 32.50 15.15
C ALA A 11 -24.14 31.41 14.63
N ASP A 12 -25.17 31.79 13.86
CA ASP A 12 -26.10 30.83 13.27
C ASP A 12 -25.43 29.99 12.17
N ALA A 13 -24.54 30.59 11.36
CA ALA A 13 -23.73 29.86 10.39
C ALA A 13 -22.77 28.85 11.06
N LEU A 14 -22.13 29.23 12.17
CA LEU A 14 -21.27 28.33 12.94
C LEU A 14 -22.07 27.17 13.57
N LYS A 15 -23.24 27.44 14.15
CA LYS A 15 -24.12 26.40 14.70
C LYS A 15 -24.63 25.43 13.64
N ALA A 16 -25.00 25.94 12.46
CA ALA A 16 -25.40 25.09 11.34
C ALA A 16 -24.24 24.18 10.91
N GLN A 17 -23.04 24.74 10.76
CA GLN A 17 -21.84 23.98 10.41
C GLN A 17 -21.49 22.90 11.46
N ASP A 18 -21.63 23.21 12.75
CA ASP A 18 -21.39 22.24 13.83
C ASP A 18 -22.43 21.10 13.83
N THR A 19 -23.69 21.42 13.50
CA THR A 19 -24.76 20.42 13.39
C THR A 19 -24.49 19.47 12.22
N ASP A 20 -24.22 20.02 11.03
CA ASP A 20 -23.90 19.25 9.82
C ASP A 20 -22.67 18.35 10.01
N ARG A 21 -21.64 18.88 10.71
CA ARG A 21 -20.44 18.11 11.03
C ARG A 21 -20.74 16.95 11.97
N THR A 22 -21.56 17.19 12.99
CA THR A 22 -21.94 16.16 13.97
C THR A 22 -22.76 15.05 13.32
N GLU A 23 -23.70 15.40 12.44
CA GLU A 23 -24.49 14.43 11.68
C GLU A 23 -23.61 13.60 10.74
N SER A 24 -22.67 14.25 10.03
CA SER A 24 -21.72 13.56 9.15
C SER A 24 -20.83 12.57 9.92
N LEU A 25 -20.35 12.94 11.11
CA LEU A 25 -19.57 12.04 11.98
C LEU A 25 -20.39 10.84 12.46
N ARG A 26 -21.65 11.05 12.85
CA ARG A 26 -22.54 9.95 13.23
C ARG A 26 -22.81 9.01 12.05
N ALA A 27 -23.03 9.56 10.86
CA ALA A 27 -23.23 8.74 9.65
C ALA A 27 -22.00 7.88 9.34
N ASN A 28 -20.79 8.45 9.45
CA ASN A 28 -19.54 7.72 9.28
C ASN A 28 -19.38 6.60 10.32
N ALA A 29 -19.63 6.91 11.60
CA ALA A 29 -19.55 5.93 12.68
C ALA A 29 -20.49 4.74 12.46
N VAL A 30 -21.75 5.00 12.07
CA VAL A 30 -22.73 3.95 11.77
C VAL A 30 -22.32 3.10 10.55
N ALA A 31 -21.79 3.73 9.51
CA ALA A 31 -21.33 3.01 8.33
C ALA A 31 -20.15 2.07 8.64
N VAL A 32 -19.18 2.55 9.41
CA VAL A 32 -18.02 1.76 9.85
C VAL A 32 -18.45 0.62 10.76
N ASP A 33 -19.32 0.88 11.73
CA ASP A 33 -19.86 -0.14 12.63
C ASP A 33 -20.53 -1.28 11.88
N LEU A 34 -21.40 -0.94 10.93
CA LEU A 34 -22.13 -1.93 10.14
C LEU A 34 -21.20 -2.76 9.26
N ALA A 35 -20.18 -2.15 8.68
CA ALA A 35 -19.17 -2.83 7.87
C ALA A 35 -18.32 -3.80 8.71
N LEU A 36 -17.82 -3.35 9.87
CA LEU A 36 -17.01 -4.18 10.78
C LEU A 36 -17.82 -5.31 11.41
N ARG A 37 -19.05 -5.03 11.84
CA ARG A 37 -19.96 -6.05 12.38
C ARG A 37 -20.25 -7.13 11.35
N ARG A 38 -20.52 -6.75 10.09
CA ARG A 38 -20.73 -7.71 9.00
C ARG A 38 -19.50 -8.56 8.77
N ASN A 39 -18.32 -7.92 8.72
CA ASN A 39 -17.05 -8.61 8.55
C ASN A 39 -16.79 -9.63 9.66
N PHE A 40 -16.98 -9.24 10.93
CA PHE A 40 -16.85 -10.13 12.07
C PHE A 40 -17.79 -11.34 11.98
N LEU A 41 -19.09 -11.11 11.74
CA LEU A 41 -20.07 -12.19 11.67
C LEU A 41 -19.74 -13.18 10.56
N TYR A 42 -19.38 -12.67 9.37
CA TYR A 42 -19.01 -13.50 8.23
C TYR A 42 -17.74 -14.32 8.49
N LEU A 43 -16.66 -13.68 8.95
CA LEU A 43 -15.38 -14.36 9.20
C LEU A 43 -15.45 -15.33 10.37
N ASN A 44 -16.24 -15.03 11.40
CA ASN A 44 -16.46 -15.93 12.52
C ASN A 44 -17.20 -17.21 12.09
N ASP A 45 -18.24 -17.08 11.26
CA ASP A 45 -18.95 -18.27 10.74
C ASP A 45 -18.07 -19.08 9.78
N LEU A 46 -17.38 -18.41 8.85
CA LEU A 46 -16.39 -19.04 7.98
C LEU A 46 -15.33 -19.81 8.79
N GLY A 47 -14.79 -19.18 9.83
CA GLY A 47 -13.79 -19.80 10.70
C GLY A 47 -14.26 -21.09 11.35
N LYS A 48 -15.50 -21.12 11.85
CA LYS A 48 -16.10 -22.34 12.43
C LYS A 48 -16.17 -23.47 11.40
N GLN A 49 -16.58 -23.17 10.17
CA GLN A 49 -16.66 -24.16 9.09
C GLN A 49 -15.26 -24.64 8.67
N LEU A 50 -14.29 -23.73 8.54
CA LEU A 50 -12.91 -24.07 8.17
C LEU A 50 -12.23 -24.96 9.19
N ASN A 51 -12.47 -24.73 10.48
CA ASN A 51 -11.92 -25.57 11.55
C ASN A 51 -12.45 -27.01 11.52
N VAL A 52 -13.68 -27.22 11.02
CA VAL A 52 -14.26 -28.56 10.84
C VAL A 52 -13.69 -29.25 9.60
N VAL A 53 -13.59 -28.52 8.49
CA VAL A 53 -13.17 -29.08 7.20
C VAL A 53 -11.65 -29.31 7.13
N GLN A 54 -10.85 -28.61 7.95
CA GLN A 54 -9.38 -28.66 7.93
C GLN A 54 -8.82 -28.46 6.51
N MET A 55 -9.11 -27.29 5.94
CA MET A 55 -8.76 -26.99 4.56
C MET A 55 -7.24 -27.07 4.30
N PRO A 56 -6.81 -27.75 3.22
CA PRO A 56 -5.44 -27.64 2.74
C PRO A 56 -5.11 -26.19 2.38
N CYS A 57 -3.96 -25.71 2.84
CA CYS A 57 -3.48 -24.38 2.50
C CYS A 57 -3.04 -24.36 1.03
N PRO A 58 -3.59 -23.45 0.19
CA PRO A 58 -3.22 -23.36 -1.22
C PRO A 58 -1.89 -22.61 -1.46
N PHE A 59 -1.34 -21.99 -0.42
CA PHE A 59 -0.14 -21.15 -0.54
C PHE A 59 1.16 -21.95 -0.42
N THR A 60 2.18 -21.47 -1.13
CA THR A 60 3.56 -21.97 -1.04
C THR A 60 4.40 -20.91 -0.34
N TYR A 61 4.84 -21.21 0.89
CA TYR A 61 5.66 -20.29 1.66
C TYR A 61 7.13 -20.45 1.30
N LYS A 62 7.81 -19.31 1.10
CA LYS A 62 9.24 -19.26 0.79
C LYS A 62 9.99 -18.65 1.96
N ILE A 63 10.82 -19.45 2.61
CA ILE A 63 11.79 -18.94 3.58
C ILE A 63 13.11 -18.75 2.84
N PRO A 64 13.80 -17.60 2.97
CA PRO A 64 15.09 -17.39 2.33
C PRO A 64 16.02 -18.58 2.59
N THR A 65 16.64 -19.10 1.52
CA THR A 65 17.62 -20.21 1.55
C THR A 65 17.09 -21.59 1.95
N LEU A 66 15.78 -21.73 2.13
CA LEU A 66 15.10 -23.01 2.33
C LEU A 66 14.30 -23.41 1.09
N ALA A 67 13.93 -24.69 1.02
CA ALA A 67 13.02 -25.19 0.00
C ALA A 67 11.60 -24.64 0.21
N ASP A 68 10.86 -24.56 -0.90
CA ASP A 68 9.45 -24.14 -0.92
C ASP A 68 8.60 -25.04 0.01
N ILE A 69 7.83 -24.42 0.88
CA ILE A 69 7.03 -25.11 1.89
C ILE A 69 5.60 -25.26 1.37
N THR A 70 5.23 -26.51 1.08
CA THR A 70 3.93 -26.90 0.54
C THR A 70 3.27 -27.99 1.37
N GLY A 71 1.96 -28.17 1.17
CA GLY A 71 1.17 -29.19 1.88
C GLY A 71 0.86 -28.79 3.32
N LEU A 72 0.76 -27.49 3.61
CA LEU A 72 0.33 -26.99 4.90
C LEU A 72 -1.20 -27.17 5.05
N VAL A 73 -1.68 -27.25 6.29
CA VAL A 73 -3.12 -27.31 6.62
C VAL A 73 -3.49 -26.09 7.45
N VAL A 74 -4.63 -25.50 7.15
CA VAL A 74 -5.20 -24.40 7.95
C VAL A 74 -5.82 -24.97 9.21
N LYS A 75 -5.41 -24.45 10.37
CA LYS A 75 -5.90 -24.82 11.71
C LYS A 75 -6.11 -23.58 12.58
N ASP A 76 -6.87 -23.77 13.66
CA ASP A 76 -7.05 -22.77 14.72
C ASP A 76 -7.54 -21.40 14.21
N PHE A 77 -8.46 -21.41 13.24
CA PHE A 77 -9.07 -20.18 12.75
C PHE A 77 -9.92 -19.56 13.86
N HIS A 78 -9.68 -18.28 14.13
CA HIS A 78 -10.42 -17.50 15.11
C HIS A 78 -10.67 -16.09 14.58
N CYS A 79 -11.76 -15.49 15.06
CA CYS A 79 -12.10 -14.11 14.80
C CYS A 79 -12.62 -13.48 16.09
N ASP A 80 -12.13 -12.29 16.40
CA ASP A 80 -12.45 -11.50 17.59
C ASP A 80 -12.70 -10.05 17.15
N PHE A 81 -13.36 -9.27 17.99
CA PHE A 81 -13.57 -7.85 17.78
C PHE A 81 -13.25 -7.05 19.04
N ARG A 82 -12.89 -5.79 18.84
CA ARG A 82 -12.75 -4.82 19.93
C ARG A 82 -13.67 -3.66 19.69
N SER A 83 -14.44 -3.30 20.70
CA SER A 83 -15.29 -2.12 20.68
C SER A 83 -14.46 -0.86 20.92
N LYS A 84 -14.91 0.25 20.35
CA LYS A 84 -14.38 1.59 20.58
C LYS A 84 -15.53 2.50 20.98
N HIS A 85 -15.35 3.23 22.07
CA HIS A 85 -16.28 4.27 22.47
C HIS A 85 -16.08 5.50 21.56
N PHE A 86 -17.14 5.98 20.93
CA PHE A 86 -17.08 7.15 20.05
C PHE A 86 -18.38 7.96 20.15
N ILE A 87 -18.25 9.28 20.29
CA ILE A 87 -19.35 10.23 20.53
C ILE A 87 -20.18 9.89 21.79
N ASP A 88 -21.14 8.99 21.66
CA ASP A 88 -22.17 8.68 22.65
C ASP A 88 -22.44 7.17 22.80
N LYS A 89 -21.73 6.33 22.03
CA LYS A 89 -21.98 4.89 21.99
C LYS A 89 -20.71 4.07 21.72
N ASP A 90 -20.75 2.81 22.13
CA ASP A 90 -19.76 1.81 21.73
C ASP A 90 -20.09 1.26 20.33
N TYR A 91 -19.10 1.37 19.44
CA TYR A 91 -19.14 0.85 18.09
C TYR A 91 -18.07 -0.24 17.92
N TYR A 92 -18.20 -1.08 16.89
CA TYR A 92 -17.12 -1.97 16.48
C TYR A 92 -15.90 -1.13 16.06
N GLY A 93 -14.77 -1.26 16.76
CA GLY A 93 -13.55 -0.52 16.47
C GLY A 93 -12.58 -1.29 15.59
N GLU A 94 -12.33 -2.54 15.97
CA GLU A 94 -11.39 -3.43 15.30
C GLU A 94 -11.96 -4.84 15.18
N VAL A 95 -11.63 -5.53 14.10
CA VAL A 95 -11.84 -6.98 13.93
C VAL A 95 -10.48 -7.62 13.71
N HIS A 96 -10.16 -8.61 14.54
CA HIS A 96 -8.95 -9.40 14.46
C HIS A 96 -9.33 -10.79 13.96
N VAL A 97 -8.64 -11.27 12.94
CA VAL A 97 -8.82 -12.60 12.39
C VAL A 97 -7.46 -13.27 12.29
N GLY A 98 -7.39 -14.56 12.59
CA GLY A 98 -6.13 -15.28 12.50
C GLY A 98 -6.33 -16.76 12.38
N TYR A 99 -5.35 -17.43 11.79
CA TYR A 99 -5.27 -18.87 11.72
C TYR A 99 -3.80 -19.30 11.66
N ARG A 100 -3.56 -20.61 11.79
CA ARG A 100 -2.24 -21.22 11.66
C ARG A 100 -2.19 -22.05 10.39
N VAL A 101 -1.09 -21.95 9.66
CA VAL A 101 -0.73 -22.90 8.61
C VAL A 101 0.31 -23.85 9.18
N TRP A 102 -0.03 -25.13 9.22
CA TRP A 102 0.76 -26.13 9.93
C TRP A 102 1.10 -27.34 9.06
N SER A 103 2.30 -27.88 9.25
CA SER A 103 2.73 -29.21 8.80
C SER A 103 3.68 -29.82 9.83
N ASP A 104 3.74 -31.14 9.85
CA ASP A 104 4.70 -31.97 10.57
C ASP A 104 6.16 -31.84 10.07
N LYS A 105 6.37 -31.16 8.93
CA LYS A 105 7.70 -30.93 8.37
C LYS A 105 8.54 -30.02 9.28
N VAL A 106 9.77 -30.45 9.55
CA VAL A 106 10.80 -29.65 10.19
C VAL A 106 11.93 -29.42 9.20
N LEU A 107 12.22 -28.16 8.91
CA LEU A 107 13.27 -27.78 7.97
C LEU A 107 14.56 -27.48 8.73
N THR A 108 15.68 -27.99 8.24
CA THR A 108 16.99 -27.74 8.83
C THR A 108 17.83 -26.90 7.89
N VAL A 109 18.37 -25.79 8.37
CA VAL A 109 19.26 -24.92 7.58
C VAL A 109 20.48 -24.55 8.40
N LYS A 110 21.65 -24.60 7.76
CA LYS A 110 22.93 -24.18 8.32
C LYS A 110 23.25 -22.77 7.83
N LYS A 111 23.51 -21.86 8.75
CA LYS A 111 23.93 -20.48 8.44
C LYS A 111 25.30 -20.18 9.00
N GLY A 112 26.12 -19.52 8.20
CA GLY A 112 27.40 -18.97 8.64
C GLY A 112 27.21 -17.73 9.54
N PRO A 113 28.29 -17.24 10.15
CA PRO A 113 28.25 -16.15 11.12
C PRO A 113 27.68 -14.84 10.54
N ASP A 114 27.90 -14.57 9.25
CA ASP A 114 27.44 -13.34 8.60
C ASP A 114 25.91 -13.31 8.32
N GLU A 115 25.28 -14.48 8.26
CA GLU A 115 23.87 -14.64 7.91
C GLU A 115 23.00 -15.11 9.08
N MET A 116 23.59 -15.69 10.13
CA MET A 116 22.83 -16.31 11.22
C MET A 116 21.93 -15.31 11.97
N GLU A 117 22.41 -14.08 12.21
CA GLU A 117 21.63 -13.06 12.92
C GLU A 117 20.48 -12.55 12.06
N LYS A 118 20.74 -12.22 10.78
CA LYS A 118 19.71 -11.81 9.83
C LYS A 118 18.63 -12.88 9.65
N PHE A 119 19.04 -14.15 9.62
CA PHE A 119 18.11 -15.26 9.51
C PHE A 119 17.29 -15.44 10.80
N ARG A 120 17.91 -15.31 11.97
CA ARG A 120 17.19 -15.33 13.26
C ARG A 120 16.17 -14.18 13.35
N ASP A 121 16.56 -12.97 12.96
CA ASP A 121 15.66 -11.80 12.95
C ASP A 121 14.50 -11.99 11.98
N PHE A 122 14.74 -12.60 10.82
CA PHE A 122 13.68 -12.98 9.88
C PHE A 122 12.69 -13.96 10.51
N LEU A 123 13.17 -15.01 11.19
CA LEU A 123 12.30 -15.98 11.86
C LEU A 123 11.51 -15.33 13.00
N TRP A 124 12.14 -14.47 13.81
CA TRP A 124 11.48 -13.75 14.91
C TRP A 124 10.44 -12.74 14.42
N SER A 125 10.77 -11.91 13.45
CA SER A 125 9.86 -10.90 12.90
C SER A 125 8.60 -11.51 12.28
N ASN A 126 8.70 -12.73 11.75
CA ASN A 126 7.58 -13.49 11.19
C ASN A 126 6.91 -14.45 12.18
N ASN A 127 7.31 -14.43 13.45
CA ASN A 127 6.78 -15.30 14.51
C ASN A 127 6.90 -16.80 14.18
N ILE A 128 7.99 -17.19 13.52
CA ILE A 128 8.27 -18.57 13.12
C ILE A 128 9.01 -19.29 14.26
N GLU A 129 8.43 -20.40 14.71
CA GLU A 129 9.03 -21.24 15.74
C GLU A 129 10.29 -21.94 15.22
N HIS A 130 11.40 -21.80 15.96
CA HIS A 130 12.66 -22.41 15.58
C HIS A 130 13.53 -22.75 16.80
N LYS A 131 14.45 -23.69 16.60
CA LYS A 131 15.53 -24.02 17.53
C LYS A 131 16.87 -23.79 16.83
N GLY A 132 17.78 -23.07 17.48
CA GLY A 132 19.12 -22.80 16.98
C GLY A 132 20.19 -23.49 17.82
N GLU A 133 21.12 -24.20 17.17
CA GLU A 133 22.30 -24.79 17.81
C GLU A 133 23.56 -24.12 17.24
N GLN A 134 24.27 -23.36 18.08
CA GLN A 134 25.50 -22.66 17.69
C GLN A 134 26.71 -23.58 17.84
N PHE A 135 27.48 -23.72 16.77
CA PHE A 135 28.72 -24.48 16.74
C PHE A 135 29.92 -23.55 16.81
N ARG A 136 30.76 -23.75 17.84
CA ARG A 136 31.98 -22.98 18.06
C ARG A 136 33.20 -23.86 17.77
N ASP A 137 34.21 -23.26 17.18
CA ASP A 137 35.50 -23.91 16.96
C ASP A 137 36.29 -24.01 18.28
N GLN A 138 37.43 -24.72 18.26
CA GLN A 138 38.37 -24.86 19.39
C GLN A 138 38.84 -23.51 19.94
N ARG A 139 38.82 -22.45 19.11
CA ARG A 139 39.12 -21.06 19.50
C ARG A 139 37.91 -20.31 20.09
N LYS A 140 36.81 -20.99 20.37
CA LYS A 140 35.52 -20.44 20.84
C LYS A 140 34.83 -19.45 19.88
N VAL A 141 35.25 -19.39 18.62
CA VAL A 141 34.63 -18.57 17.57
C VAL A 141 33.43 -19.32 16.98
N ILE A 142 32.29 -18.64 16.81
CA ILE A 142 31.10 -19.22 16.18
C ILE A 142 31.39 -19.44 14.69
N THR A 143 31.27 -20.69 14.25
CA THR A 143 31.53 -21.08 12.85
C THR A 143 30.25 -21.16 12.04
N HIS A 144 29.17 -21.64 12.66
CA HIS A 144 27.85 -21.73 12.05
C HIS A 144 26.80 -22.02 13.11
N GLU A 145 25.56 -21.75 12.75
CA GLU A 145 24.39 -22.13 13.53
C GLU A 145 23.48 -23.00 12.68
N ILE A 146 22.96 -24.07 13.29
CA ILE A 146 21.97 -24.95 12.66
C ILE A 146 20.60 -24.59 13.22
N PHE A 147 19.71 -24.13 12.33
CA PHE A 147 18.34 -23.80 12.65
C PHE A 147 17.42 -24.95 12.26
N LYS A 148 16.63 -25.44 13.22
CA LYS A 148 15.50 -26.34 13.01
C LYS A 148 14.23 -25.51 13.05
N VAL A 149 13.62 -25.28 11.89
CA VAL A 149 12.43 -24.46 11.68
C VAL A 149 11.21 -25.36 11.63
N VAL A 150 10.25 -25.12 12.53
CA VAL A 150 8.97 -25.84 12.55
C VAL A 150 8.03 -25.18 11.54
N CYS A 151 7.35 -25.97 10.70
CA CYS A 151 6.38 -25.44 9.72
C CYS A 151 5.05 -25.13 10.41
N ASP A 152 5.04 -24.10 11.25
CA ASP A 152 3.88 -23.60 11.95
C ASP A 152 3.89 -22.07 11.90
N PHE A 153 3.13 -21.51 10.95
CA PHE A 153 3.13 -20.07 10.71
C PHE A 153 1.78 -19.48 11.09
N ARG A 154 1.83 -18.34 11.79
CA ARG A 154 0.64 -17.55 12.13
C ARG A 154 0.32 -16.60 10.99
N VAL A 155 -0.91 -16.69 10.50
CA VAL A 155 -1.50 -15.75 9.55
C VAL A 155 -2.48 -14.88 10.31
N GLN A 156 -2.40 -13.56 10.13
CA GLN A 156 -3.18 -12.59 10.89
C GLN A 156 -3.75 -11.51 9.98
N GLY A 157 -4.95 -11.04 10.30
CA GLY A 157 -5.61 -9.91 9.68
C GLY A 157 -6.17 -9.00 10.77
N LYS A 158 -5.90 -7.70 10.66
CA LYS A 158 -6.48 -6.65 11.49
C LYS A 158 -7.27 -5.71 10.60
N ILE A 159 -8.57 -5.60 10.84
CA ILE A 159 -9.46 -4.65 10.18
C ILE A 159 -9.79 -3.57 11.21
N GLU A 160 -9.43 -2.32 10.94
CA GLU A 160 -9.60 -1.19 11.83
C GLU A 160 -10.46 -0.11 11.17
N GLY A 161 -11.48 0.37 11.89
CA GLY A 161 -12.41 1.38 11.42
C GLY A 161 -12.13 2.77 11.98
N ASP A 162 -11.94 3.75 11.10
CA ASP A 162 -11.89 5.16 11.45
C ASP A 162 -13.30 5.77 11.38
N HIS A 163 -13.88 6.00 12.55
CA HIS A 163 -15.24 6.50 12.74
C HIS A 163 -15.38 8.00 12.42
N GLU A 164 -14.27 8.75 12.38
CA GLU A 164 -14.28 10.16 12.01
C GLU A 164 -14.36 10.30 10.50
N THR A 165 -13.54 9.53 9.77
CA THR A 165 -13.40 9.67 8.31
C THR A 165 -14.18 8.65 7.50
N GLY A 166 -14.78 7.64 8.14
CA GLY A 166 -15.51 6.56 7.46
C GLY A 166 -14.61 5.60 6.69
N LYS A 167 -13.31 5.53 7.04
CA LYS A 167 -12.32 4.68 6.37
C LYS A 167 -12.12 3.38 7.12
N ILE A 168 -11.79 2.33 6.38
CA ILE A 168 -11.43 1.02 6.89
C ILE A 168 -10.02 0.70 6.42
N LYS A 169 -9.16 0.38 7.38
CA LYS A 169 -7.79 -0.05 7.16
C LYS A 169 -7.69 -1.52 7.47
N ILE A 170 -7.25 -2.31 6.49
CA ILE A 170 -7.03 -3.75 6.63
C ILE A 170 -5.53 -3.97 6.55
N VAL A 171 -4.98 -4.61 7.58
CA VAL A 171 -3.57 -5.02 7.64
C VAL A 171 -3.53 -6.54 7.73
N THR A 172 -2.98 -7.20 6.73
CA THR A 172 -2.76 -8.65 6.76
C THR A 172 -1.28 -8.95 6.88
N LYS A 173 -0.94 -9.99 7.64
CA LYS A 173 0.42 -10.46 7.85
C LYS A 173 0.48 -11.95 7.52
N ASN A 174 1.51 -12.34 6.78
CA ASN A 174 1.80 -13.71 6.39
C ASN A 174 0.75 -14.37 5.49
N VAL A 175 -0.10 -13.60 4.80
CA VAL A 175 -1.04 -14.14 3.80
C VAL A 175 -0.27 -14.41 2.52
N ALA A 176 -0.32 -15.63 2.00
CA ALA A 176 0.44 -16.11 0.82
C ALA A 176 1.98 -16.15 0.96
N ALA A 177 2.60 -15.11 1.50
CA ALA A 177 4.04 -14.99 1.73
C ALA A 177 4.33 -14.30 3.07
N PHE A 178 5.59 -14.31 3.52
CA PHE A 178 6.05 -13.66 4.76
C PHE A 178 6.18 -12.14 4.60
N GLU A 179 5.04 -11.48 4.41
CA GLU A 179 4.93 -10.05 4.19
C GLU A 179 3.74 -9.44 4.94
N VAL A 180 3.67 -8.12 4.92
CA VAL A 180 2.56 -7.35 5.49
C VAL A 180 1.90 -6.56 4.38
N ASP A 181 0.64 -6.86 4.10
CA ASP A 181 -0.17 -6.08 3.16
C ASP A 181 -1.03 -5.07 3.91
N LEU A 182 -1.25 -3.92 3.28
CA LEU A 182 -2.08 -2.84 3.79
C LEU A 182 -3.06 -2.41 2.72
N PHE A 183 -4.35 -2.52 3.03
CA PHE A 183 -5.45 -2.12 2.17
C PHE A 183 -6.27 -1.01 2.85
N ASN A 184 -6.64 0.01 2.09
CA ASN A 184 -7.54 1.07 2.56
C ASN A 184 -8.77 1.11 1.67
N LEU A 185 -9.94 1.13 2.30
CA LEU A 185 -11.26 1.21 1.67
C LEU A 185 -12.15 2.20 2.44
N THR A 186 -13.22 2.68 1.85
CA THR A 186 -14.28 3.35 2.62
C THR A 186 -15.25 2.32 3.21
N ALA A 187 -15.97 2.70 4.26
CA ALA A 187 -17.02 1.86 4.83
C ALA A 187 -18.14 1.55 3.81
N GLN A 188 -18.39 2.44 2.84
CA GLN A 188 -19.36 2.19 1.78
C GLN A 188 -18.87 1.19 0.73
N GLU A 189 -17.55 1.05 0.55
CA GLU A 189 -16.96 0.06 -0.38
C GLU A 189 -16.85 -1.32 0.27
N PHE A 190 -16.72 -1.39 1.61
CA PHE A 190 -16.60 -2.64 2.35
C PHE A 190 -17.96 -3.31 2.62
N VAL A 191 -18.70 -3.54 1.54
CA VAL A 191 -20.00 -4.23 1.54
C VAL A 191 -19.84 -5.76 1.58
N GLU A 192 -20.95 -6.50 1.61
CA GLU A 192 -20.95 -7.97 1.69
C GLU A 192 -20.07 -8.65 0.64
N GLY A 193 -20.17 -8.25 -0.63
CA GLY A 193 -19.29 -8.79 -1.68
C GLY A 193 -17.82 -8.50 -1.44
N ALA A 194 -17.47 -7.33 -0.90
CA ALA A 194 -16.09 -6.99 -0.56
C ALA A 194 -15.57 -7.79 0.65
N VAL A 195 -16.43 -8.09 1.62
CA VAL A 195 -16.12 -8.96 2.76
C VAL A 195 -15.87 -10.41 2.29
N GLU A 196 -16.70 -10.93 1.38
CA GLU A 196 -16.48 -12.25 0.79
C GLU A 196 -15.17 -12.31 0.00
N GLU A 197 -14.89 -11.31 -0.84
CA GLU A 197 -13.65 -11.23 -1.60
C GLU A 197 -12.43 -11.12 -0.67
N PHE A 198 -12.51 -10.33 0.41
CA PHE A 198 -11.47 -10.29 1.43
C PHE A 198 -11.27 -11.68 2.07
N ALA A 199 -12.35 -12.37 2.40
CA ALA A 199 -12.26 -13.70 2.99
C ALA A 199 -11.58 -14.69 2.03
N LYS A 200 -11.97 -14.69 0.74
CA LYS A 200 -11.32 -15.49 -0.31
C LYS A 200 -9.82 -15.20 -0.39
N PHE A 201 -9.43 -13.94 -0.44
CA PHE A 201 -8.04 -13.51 -0.38
C PHE A 201 -7.32 -14.08 0.85
N PHE A 202 -7.93 -13.93 2.02
CA PHE A 202 -7.34 -14.32 3.30
C PHE A 202 -7.08 -15.83 3.42
N ILE A 203 -7.90 -16.67 2.79
CA ILE A 203 -7.73 -18.14 2.79
C ILE A 203 -7.11 -18.69 1.49
N GLY A 204 -6.70 -17.84 0.57
CA GLY A 204 -6.05 -18.22 -0.68
C GLY A 204 -6.95 -18.83 -1.73
N ARG A 205 -8.23 -18.48 -1.72
CA ARG A 205 -9.15 -18.76 -2.83
C ARG A 205 -8.98 -17.71 -3.93
N PRO A 206 -9.29 -18.05 -5.19
CA PRO A 206 -9.30 -17.06 -6.28
C PRO A 206 -10.17 -15.86 -5.91
N THR A 207 -9.63 -14.66 -6.07
CA THR A 207 -10.26 -13.41 -5.62
C THR A 207 -9.87 -12.24 -6.52
N VAL A 208 -10.75 -11.25 -6.58
CA VAL A 208 -10.49 -9.94 -7.19
C VAL A 208 -10.24 -8.85 -6.15
N PHE A 209 -10.10 -9.21 -4.86
CA PHE A 209 -9.97 -8.25 -3.76
C PHE A 209 -8.83 -7.23 -3.94
N PRO A 210 -7.58 -7.62 -4.28
CA PRO A 210 -6.51 -6.64 -4.48
C PRO A 210 -6.79 -5.65 -5.61
N GLU A 211 -7.46 -6.09 -6.68
CA GLU A 211 -7.84 -5.23 -7.81
C GLU A 211 -8.99 -4.29 -7.43
N MET A 212 -9.95 -4.78 -6.66
CA MET A 212 -11.05 -3.99 -6.12
C MET A 212 -10.52 -2.87 -5.23
N VAL A 213 -9.59 -3.17 -4.32
CA VAL A 213 -8.95 -2.16 -3.46
C VAL A 213 -8.20 -1.12 -4.28
N LYS A 214 -7.47 -1.51 -5.33
CA LYS A 214 -6.76 -0.55 -6.21
C LYS A 214 -7.70 0.45 -6.88
N LYS A 215 -8.96 0.07 -7.13
CA LYS A 215 -9.99 0.93 -7.73
C LYS A 215 -10.71 1.82 -6.71
N SER A 216 -10.47 1.61 -5.41
CA SER A 216 -11.07 2.42 -4.36
C SER A 216 -10.73 3.89 -4.52
N VAL A 217 -11.69 4.75 -4.17
CA VAL A 217 -11.52 6.21 -4.19
C VAL A 217 -10.35 6.69 -3.32
N LEU A 218 -9.92 5.90 -2.33
CA LEU A 218 -8.78 6.21 -1.47
C LEU A 218 -7.43 5.97 -2.14
N ASN A 219 -7.38 5.12 -3.18
CA ASN A 219 -6.15 4.66 -3.82
C ASN A 219 -5.97 5.22 -5.24
N VAL A 220 -7.02 5.77 -5.85
CA VAL A 220 -6.93 6.49 -7.13
C VAL A 220 -6.31 7.87 -6.88
N ARG A 221 -5.11 8.12 -7.43
CA ARG A 221 -4.54 9.47 -7.43
C ARG A 221 -5.50 10.43 -8.16
N PRO A 222 -5.84 11.59 -7.58
CA PRO A 222 -6.57 12.60 -8.32
C PRO A 222 -5.76 12.98 -9.56
N ALA A 223 -6.40 12.94 -10.73
CA ALA A 223 -5.78 13.41 -11.97
C ALA A 223 -5.27 14.84 -11.76
N ALA A 224 -4.03 15.10 -12.17
CA ALA A 224 -3.46 16.44 -12.08
C ALA A 224 -4.42 17.44 -12.76
N PRO A 225 -4.71 18.61 -12.14
CA PRO A 225 -5.55 19.60 -12.77
C PRO A 225 -4.97 19.95 -14.14
N PRO A 226 -5.80 20.14 -15.18
CA PRO A 226 -5.33 20.48 -16.51
C PRO A 226 -4.43 21.73 -16.44
N PRO A 227 -3.29 21.75 -17.14
CA PRO A 227 -2.38 22.89 -17.10
C PRO A 227 -3.15 24.14 -17.51
N LYS A 228 -3.15 25.15 -16.64
CA LYS A 228 -3.75 26.45 -16.92
C LYS A 228 -3.20 26.96 -18.26
N PRO A 229 -4.05 27.40 -19.21
CA PRO A 229 -3.57 27.91 -20.49
C PRO A 229 -2.61 29.07 -20.24
N LYS A 230 -1.41 28.97 -20.82
CA LYS A 230 -0.40 30.04 -20.76
C LYS A 230 -1.03 31.32 -21.33
N PRO A 231 -0.91 32.48 -20.67
CA PRO A 231 -1.40 33.73 -21.22
C PRO A 231 -0.71 33.98 -22.57
N GLN A 232 -1.51 34.03 -23.64
CA GLN A 232 -1.04 34.41 -24.97
C GLN A 232 -0.56 35.86 -24.88
N VAL A 233 0.75 36.06 -25.03
CA VAL A 233 1.31 37.39 -25.25
C VAL A 233 0.77 37.87 -26.60
N GLN A 234 -0.14 38.85 -26.57
CA GLN A 234 -0.59 39.54 -27.78
C GLN A 234 0.61 40.31 -28.35
N VAL A 235 1.09 39.86 -29.51
CA VAL A 235 2.08 40.59 -30.28
C VAL A 235 1.36 41.79 -30.92
N PRO A 236 1.77 43.04 -30.68
CA PRO A 236 1.11 44.19 -31.28
C PRO A 236 1.29 44.17 -32.81
N TYR A 237 0.18 44.22 -33.53
CA TYR A 237 0.15 44.31 -34.99
C TYR A 237 0.56 45.73 -35.41
N THR A 238 1.71 45.87 -36.08
CA THR A 238 2.09 47.09 -36.81
C THR A 238 1.54 47.03 -38.23
N PRO A 239 0.70 48.00 -38.66
CA PRO A 239 0.18 48.02 -40.03
C PRO A 239 1.27 48.42 -41.04
N PRO A 240 1.30 47.82 -42.24
CA PRO A 240 2.27 48.17 -43.27
C PRO A 240 1.91 49.49 -43.96
N HIS A 241 2.83 50.46 -43.92
CA HIS A 241 2.73 51.71 -44.67
C HIS A 241 2.85 51.49 -46.19
N ALA A 242 2.04 52.24 -46.92
CA ALA A 242 1.88 52.21 -48.37
C ALA A 242 3.15 52.64 -49.14
N ARG A 243 3.34 52.01 -50.32
CA ARG A 243 4.38 52.30 -51.31
C ARG A 243 4.25 53.71 -51.91
N GLY A 244 5.34 54.46 -51.92
CA GLY A 244 5.62 55.54 -52.87
C GLY A 244 6.63 55.09 -53.96
N PRO A 245 6.74 55.79 -55.10
CA PRO A 245 7.27 55.24 -56.35
C PRO A 245 8.81 55.30 -56.51
N ALA A 246 9.27 54.56 -57.52
CA ALA A 246 10.60 54.04 -57.79
C ALA A 246 11.75 55.06 -58.01
N ALA A 247 12.95 54.65 -57.60
CA ALA A 247 14.24 55.14 -58.11
C ALA A 247 15.18 53.93 -58.41
N ALA A 248 16.02 54.09 -59.42
CA ALA A 248 16.65 53.07 -60.29
C ALA A 248 17.70 52.12 -59.64
N PRO A 249 17.97 50.93 -60.24
CA PRO A 249 19.07 50.03 -59.85
C PRO A 249 20.35 50.35 -60.64
N PRO A 250 21.59 50.28 -60.09
CA PRO A 250 22.40 49.02 -60.00
C PRO A 250 23.48 49.09 -58.87
N PRO A 251 24.58 48.28 -58.74
CA PRO A 251 25.11 47.14 -59.53
C PRO A 251 25.36 45.83 -58.73
N PRO A 252 25.70 44.70 -59.39
CA PRO A 252 25.87 43.38 -58.76
C PRO A 252 27.20 43.23 -57.98
N PRO A 253 27.29 42.25 -57.06
CA PRO A 253 28.35 42.17 -56.06
C PRO A 253 29.67 41.64 -56.62
N PRO A 254 30.82 42.05 -56.06
CA PRO A 254 32.10 41.41 -56.36
C PRO A 254 32.23 40.08 -55.62
N GLU A 255 32.39 38.99 -56.38
CA GLU A 255 32.91 37.71 -55.91
C GLU A 255 34.43 37.80 -55.73
N GLU A 256 34.96 37.56 -54.53
CA GLU A 256 36.34 37.07 -54.35
C GLU A 256 36.47 36.05 -53.20
N LYS A 257 36.61 34.78 -53.62
CA LYS A 257 37.69 33.82 -53.34
C LYS A 257 38.18 33.58 -51.90
N LYS A 258 37.92 32.34 -51.47
CA LYS A 258 38.86 31.32 -50.91
C LYS A 258 40.04 31.79 -50.01
N GLY A 259 40.02 31.31 -48.77
CA GLY A 259 41.20 30.87 -48.02
C GLY A 259 40.75 29.85 -46.97
N LEU A 260 40.99 28.54 -47.14
CA LEU A 260 42.19 27.77 -46.76
C LEU A 260 42.49 27.79 -45.24
N PHE A 261 42.70 26.60 -44.68
CA PHE A 261 43.10 26.25 -43.30
C PHE A 261 41.94 26.27 -42.26
N GLY A 262 41.66 25.20 -41.53
CA GLY A 262 42.28 23.89 -41.44
C GLY A 262 41.73 23.11 -40.24
N SER A 263 41.78 21.78 -40.36
CA SER A 263 41.87 20.76 -39.29
C SER A 263 40.75 20.71 -38.24
N LEU A 264 39.89 19.68 -38.12
CA LEU A 264 40.13 18.22 -38.02
C LEU A 264 41.24 17.80 -37.05
N LYS A 265 40.85 16.92 -36.11
CA LYS A 265 41.63 16.13 -35.12
C LYS A 265 42.02 16.92 -33.86
N SER A 266 41.90 16.40 -32.65
CA SER A 266 42.11 15.02 -32.13
C SER A 266 41.24 14.81 -30.86
N LEU A 267 40.59 13.67 -30.58
CA LEU A 267 41.06 12.29 -30.32
C LEU A 267 42.11 12.16 -29.18
N ILE A 268 41.65 11.54 -28.09
CA ILE A 268 42.30 10.45 -27.31
C ILE A 268 43.57 10.75 -26.50
N LYS A 269 43.47 10.47 -25.19
CA LYS A 269 44.32 9.53 -24.42
C LYS A 269 43.63 9.31 -23.06
N LYS A 270 43.11 8.12 -22.73
CA LYS A 270 43.74 6.81 -22.45
C LYS A 270 44.53 6.81 -21.15
N ASP A 271 44.05 5.96 -20.23
CA ASP A 271 44.69 5.14 -19.20
C ASP A 271 46.15 5.45 -18.82
N ASP A 272 46.45 5.49 -17.52
CA ASP A 272 47.21 4.42 -16.84
C ASP A 272 47.31 4.67 -15.32
N ASP A 273 47.50 3.54 -14.61
CA ASP A 273 47.80 3.30 -13.17
C ASP A 273 46.69 3.37 -12.11
#